data_AF-A0A6B1HWV3-F1
#
_entry.id   AF-A0A6B1HWV3-F1
#
_cell.length_a   1.000
_cell.length_b   1.000
_cell.length_c   1.000
_cell.angle_alpha   90.00
_cell.angle_beta   90.00
_cell.angle_gamma   90.00
#
_symmetry.space_group_name_H-M   'P 1'
#
loop_
_entity.id
_entity.type
_entity.pdbx_description
1 polymer ?
#
loop_
_entity_poly.entity_id
_entity_poly.type
_entity_poly.pdbx_seq_one_letter_code
_entity_poly.pdbx_strand_id
1 'polypeptide(L)'
;SVPVICIDIARSLFVHKSPGGYFRRIGSSKREMAAEFLARLFQERSQSRVIRFDESVVPRTLPEHLDEELTRRFLREDAELTEDTLHKLRIVAADEEDVVRLTLAGVLLCTQQPQQWMPHAYIQAVSYAGERTDVNYQTDARDIEGPLDEQVAEALHFVRRNMLVRATKVTARVDQPQFSERAVFEALVNAVAHRDYSMGGSRVRLHMFGDRLELYVPGALANTLSPDSLHLRQANRNELIVSLLARCPAPAGLGRTHLMDRRGDGVPIIREECQQLAGRLPEYSLIDDSELRLVIWAAQPN
;
A
#
# COMPACT_ATOMS: atom_id res chain seq x y z
N SER A 1 -48.09 12.80 -7.48
CA SER A 1 -46.77 13.26 -7.00
C SER A 1 -45.74 12.88 -8.04
N VAL A 2 -44.87 13.80 -8.45
CA VAL A 2 -43.76 13.46 -9.36
C VAL A 2 -42.68 12.79 -8.52
N PRO A 3 -42.22 11.57 -8.87
CA PRO A 3 -41.11 10.95 -8.15
C PRO A 3 -39.84 11.78 -8.36
N VAL A 4 -39.15 12.11 -7.27
CA VAL A 4 -37.87 12.82 -7.28
C VAL A 4 -36.80 11.88 -6.75
N ILE A 5 -35.64 11.87 -7.38
CA ILE A 5 -34.45 11.15 -6.89
C ILE A 5 -33.55 12.17 -6.20
N CYS A 6 -33.35 12.01 -4.89
CA CYS A 6 -32.36 12.77 -4.13
C CYS A 6 -31.01 12.05 -4.23
N ILE A 7 -29.95 12.78 -4.60
CA ILE A 7 -28.60 12.24 -4.70
C ILE A 7 -27.68 13.14 -3.86
N ASP A 8 -27.27 12.63 -2.70
CA ASP A 8 -26.30 13.29 -1.84
C ASP A 8 -24.88 12.84 -2.21
N ILE A 9 -24.09 13.77 -2.76
CA ILE A 9 -22.71 13.49 -3.18
C ILE A 9 -21.78 14.06 -2.12
N ALA A 10 -21.21 13.18 -1.30
CA ALA A 10 -20.18 13.55 -0.34
C ALA A 10 -18.91 14.06 -1.07
N ARG A 11 -18.18 14.97 -0.42
CA ARG A 11 -16.86 15.40 -0.90
C ARG A 11 -15.94 14.18 -1.00
N SER A 12 -15.21 14.05 -2.11
CA SER A 12 -14.25 12.97 -2.28
C SER A 12 -12.83 13.40 -1.91
N LEU A 13 -12.04 12.47 -1.37
CA LEU A 13 -10.60 12.62 -1.19
C LEU A 13 -9.86 12.85 -2.52
N PHE A 14 -10.41 12.32 -3.62
CA PHE A 14 -9.80 12.38 -4.95
C PHE A 14 -10.34 13.54 -5.78
N VAL A 15 -9.51 14.06 -6.69
CA VAL A 15 -9.94 15.02 -7.71
C VAL A 15 -10.53 14.23 -8.88
N HIS A 16 -11.80 14.47 -9.20
CA HIS A 16 -12.51 13.75 -10.26
C HIS A 16 -12.57 14.58 -11.54
N LYS A 17 -12.29 13.92 -12.68
CA LYS A 17 -12.42 14.52 -14.01
C LYS A 17 -13.70 14.03 -14.68
N SER A 18 -14.53 14.95 -15.17
CA SER A 18 -15.69 14.62 -16.01
C SER A 18 -15.31 14.62 -17.50
N PRO A 19 -16.13 14.09 -18.42
CA PRO A 19 -15.83 14.13 -19.87
C PRO A 19 -15.54 15.53 -20.41
N GLY A 20 -16.16 16.58 -19.82
CA GLY A 20 -15.91 17.97 -20.20
C GLY A 20 -14.76 18.65 -19.48
N GLY A 21 -13.97 17.93 -18.66
CA GLY A 21 -12.90 18.51 -17.83
C GLY A 21 -13.23 18.56 -16.33
N TYR A 22 -12.54 19.43 -15.60
CA TYR A 22 -12.67 19.59 -14.15
C TYR A 22 -13.54 20.79 -13.81
N PHE A 23 -14.50 20.59 -12.90
CA PHE A 23 -15.48 21.62 -12.59
C PHE A 23 -15.76 21.70 -11.10
N ARG A 24 -16.05 22.91 -10.64
CA ARG A 24 -16.59 23.18 -9.30
C ARG A 24 -17.98 23.79 -9.39
N ARG A 25 -18.79 23.52 -8.38
CA ARG A 25 -20.08 24.19 -8.21
C ARG A 25 -19.85 25.53 -7.51
N ILE A 26 -20.36 26.61 -8.09
CA ILE A 26 -20.42 27.94 -7.48
C ILE A 26 -21.89 28.36 -7.50
N GLY A 27 -22.52 28.36 -6.32
CA GLY A 27 -23.97 28.53 -6.18
C GLY A 27 -24.74 27.46 -6.96
N SER A 28 -25.68 27.88 -7.80
CA SER A 28 -26.46 26.99 -8.67
C SER A 28 -25.73 26.55 -9.94
N SER A 29 -24.56 27.13 -10.26
CA SER A 29 -23.88 26.92 -11.54
C SER A 29 -22.65 26.00 -11.45
N LYS A 30 -22.40 25.25 -12.53
CA LYS A 30 -21.16 24.48 -12.73
C LYS A 30 -20.17 25.36 -13.51
N ARG A 31 -18.98 25.60 -12.96
CA ARG A 31 -17.90 26.37 -13.63
C ARG A 31 -16.66 25.52 -13.78
N GLU A 32 -16.00 25.64 -14.93
CA GLU A 32 -14.72 25.00 -15.16
C GLU A 32 -13.70 25.55 -14.14
N MET A 33 -12.90 24.66 -13.58
CA MET A 33 -11.84 25.07 -12.66
C MET A 33 -10.70 25.69 -13.47
N ALA A 34 -10.29 26.90 -13.12
CA ALA A 34 -9.10 27.52 -13.72
C ALA A 34 -7.86 26.67 -13.46
N ALA A 35 -6.90 26.68 -14.38
CA ALA A 35 -5.65 25.90 -14.26
C ALA A 35 -4.90 26.19 -12.95
N GLU A 36 -4.91 27.42 -12.46
CA GLU A 36 -4.30 27.81 -11.19
C GLU A 36 -5.04 27.23 -9.97
N PHE A 37 -6.39 27.17 -10.04
CA PHE A 37 -7.19 26.56 -8.99
C PHE A 37 -7.06 25.03 -9.01
N LEU A 38 -7.02 24.43 -10.20
CA LEU A 38 -6.67 23.02 -10.37
C LEU A 38 -5.27 22.73 -9.86
N ALA A 39 -4.29 23.56 -10.20
CA ALA A 39 -2.93 23.45 -9.71
C ALA A 39 -2.91 23.56 -8.19
N ARG A 40 -3.66 24.48 -7.57
CA ARG A 40 -3.81 24.52 -6.09
C ARG A 40 -4.51 23.29 -5.54
N LEU A 41 -5.57 22.80 -6.16
CA LEU A 41 -6.28 21.60 -5.72
C LEU A 41 -5.42 20.34 -5.85
N PHE A 42 -4.63 20.25 -6.91
CA PHE A 42 -3.60 19.24 -7.14
C PHE A 42 -2.37 19.49 -6.27
N GLN A 43 -2.06 20.72 -5.85
CA GLN A 43 -0.97 21.01 -4.92
C GLN A 43 -1.38 20.62 -3.50
N GLU A 44 -2.62 20.96 -3.10
CA GLU A 44 -3.31 20.49 -1.90
C GLU A 44 -3.40 18.96 -1.86
N ARG A 45 -3.51 18.28 -3.02
CA ARG A 45 -3.73 16.82 -3.07
C ARG A 45 -2.55 15.99 -3.56
N SER A 46 -1.57 16.57 -4.23
CA SER A 46 -0.50 15.87 -4.96
C SER A 46 0.91 16.43 -4.72
N GLN A 47 1.13 17.69 -4.31
CA GLN A 47 2.50 18.20 -4.08
C GLN A 47 2.61 19.24 -2.96
N SER A 48 3.12 18.81 -1.80
CA SER A 48 4.29 19.40 -1.12
C SER A 48 4.16 19.21 0.40
N ARG A 49 4.72 18.12 0.95
CA ARG A 49 5.30 17.96 2.32
C ARG A 49 4.54 18.48 3.57
N VAL A 50 3.39 19.12 3.43
CA VAL A 50 2.65 19.81 4.50
C VAL A 50 1.31 19.09 4.70
N ILE A 51 0.76 18.48 3.66
CA ILE A 51 -0.44 17.65 3.76
C ILE A 51 0.01 16.20 3.76
N ARG A 52 0.08 15.64 4.97
CA ARG A 52 0.22 14.21 5.20
C ARG A 52 -1.10 13.56 4.78
N PHE A 53 -1.15 13.05 3.54
CA PHE A 53 -2.40 12.49 2.98
C PHE A 53 -2.92 11.31 3.83
N ASP A 54 -2.00 10.58 4.45
CA ASP A 54 -2.27 9.56 5.46
C ASP A 54 -2.89 10.10 6.76
N GLU A 55 -2.77 11.40 7.05
CA GLU A 55 -3.46 12.09 8.15
C GLU A 55 -4.77 12.78 7.70
N SER A 56 -5.12 12.73 6.41
CA SER A 56 -6.35 13.35 5.92
C SER A 56 -7.59 12.59 6.39
N VAL A 57 -8.63 13.33 6.78
CA VAL A 57 -9.92 12.76 7.19
C VAL A 57 -10.61 12.05 6.04
N VAL A 58 -11.11 10.84 6.28
CA VAL A 58 -11.88 10.07 5.32
C VAL A 58 -13.37 10.35 5.52
N PRO A 59 -14.06 10.92 4.53
CA PRO A 59 -15.48 11.28 4.65
C PRO A 59 -16.36 10.07 4.96
N ARG A 60 -17.43 10.29 5.73
CA ARG A 60 -18.41 9.26 6.14
C ARG A 60 -17.84 8.16 7.03
N THR A 61 -16.67 8.38 7.61
CA THR A 61 -16.17 7.56 8.72
C THR A 61 -16.60 8.16 10.05
N LEU A 62 -16.63 7.33 11.09
CA LEU A 62 -16.90 7.68 12.48
C LEU A 62 -15.97 6.83 13.36
N PRO A 63 -15.64 7.27 14.58
CA PRO A 63 -14.80 6.50 15.51
C PRO A 63 -15.34 5.09 15.80
N GLU A 64 -16.65 4.88 15.75
CA GLU A 64 -17.31 3.58 15.92
C GLU A 64 -16.95 2.53 14.86
N HIS A 65 -16.38 2.95 13.73
CA HIS A 65 -15.89 2.01 12.71
C HIS A 65 -14.51 1.43 13.03
N LEU A 66 -13.83 1.94 14.07
CA LEU A 66 -12.55 1.39 14.51
C LEU A 66 -12.75 0.02 15.15
N ASP A 67 -11.89 -0.91 14.77
CA ASP A 67 -11.76 -2.18 15.45
C ASP A 67 -10.85 -2.00 16.69
N GLU A 68 -11.35 -2.41 17.84
CA GLU A 68 -10.69 -2.19 19.12
C GLU A 68 -9.36 -2.95 19.22
N GLU A 69 -9.26 -4.16 18.68
CA GLU A 69 -8.05 -4.98 18.69
C GLU A 69 -6.98 -4.40 17.76
N LEU A 70 -7.37 -4.08 16.52
CA LEU A 70 -6.49 -3.45 15.53
C LEU A 70 -5.99 -2.07 15.99
N THR A 71 -6.76 -1.37 16.82
CA THR A 71 -6.37 -0.05 17.31
C THR A 71 -5.49 -0.13 18.55
N ARG A 72 -5.82 -1.02 19.50
CA ARG A 72 -5.11 -1.14 20.79
C ARG A 72 -3.63 -1.46 20.63
N ARG A 73 -3.23 -2.16 19.57
CA ARG A 73 -1.81 -2.47 19.28
C ARG A 73 -0.90 -1.24 19.13
N PHE A 74 -1.46 -0.05 18.91
CA PHE A 74 -0.70 1.19 18.80
C PHE A 74 -0.55 1.93 20.13
N LEU A 75 -1.28 1.49 21.16
CA LEU A 75 -1.25 2.00 22.51
C LEU A 75 -0.25 1.23 23.37
N ARG A 76 0.10 1.81 24.53
CA ARG A 76 0.82 1.09 25.58
C ARG A 76 -0.16 0.15 26.28
N GLU A 77 0.33 -0.94 26.89
CA GLU A 77 -0.52 -1.95 27.57
C GLU A 77 -1.46 -1.35 28.62
N ASP A 78 -1.06 -0.26 29.27
CA ASP A 78 -1.79 0.44 30.33
C ASP A 78 -2.67 1.60 29.83
N ALA A 79 -2.64 1.92 28.54
CA ALA A 79 -3.34 3.06 27.99
C ALA A 79 -4.76 2.70 27.53
N GLU A 80 -5.74 3.51 27.93
CA GLU A 80 -7.12 3.37 27.49
C GLU A 80 -7.32 3.90 26.06
N LEU A 81 -8.26 3.27 25.33
CA LEU A 81 -8.71 3.73 24.03
C LEU A 81 -9.71 4.88 24.23
N THR A 82 -9.24 6.11 24.08
CA THR A 82 -10.04 7.33 24.24
C THR A 82 -9.88 8.22 23.02
N GLU A 83 -10.77 9.17 22.85
CA GLU A 83 -10.70 10.14 21.74
C GLU A 83 -9.36 10.91 21.73
N ASP A 84 -8.85 11.28 22.91
CA ASP A 84 -7.56 11.95 23.06
C ASP A 84 -6.38 11.05 22.64
N THR A 85 -6.39 9.75 22.99
CA THR A 85 -5.33 8.84 22.54
C THR A 85 -5.39 8.60 21.03
N LEU A 86 -6.59 8.50 20.45
CA LEU A 86 -6.80 8.39 19.01
C LEU A 86 -6.30 9.64 18.26
N HIS A 87 -6.56 10.85 18.78
CA HIS A 87 -6.05 12.10 18.21
C HIS A 87 -4.53 12.21 18.29
N LYS A 88 -3.92 11.83 19.44
CA LYS A 88 -2.46 11.79 19.60
C LYS A 88 -1.78 10.83 18.63
N LEU A 89 -2.42 9.70 18.36
CA LEU A 89 -1.97 8.73 17.34
C LEU A 89 -2.29 9.19 15.92
N ARG A 90 -3.09 10.24 15.74
CA ARG A 90 -3.58 10.75 14.45
C ARG A 90 -4.35 9.70 13.66
N ILE A 91 -5.02 8.80 14.38
CA ILE A 91 -5.98 7.83 13.83
C ILE A 91 -7.31 8.52 13.53
N VAL A 92 -7.62 9.58 14.28
CA VAL A 92 -8.80 10.43 14.06
C VAL A 92 -8.42 11.90 14.00
N ALA A 93 -9.21 12.69 13.28
CA ALA A 93 -9.12 14.13 13.18
C ALA A 93 -10.51 14.73 12.93
N ALA A 94 -10.73 15.98 13.34
CA ALA A 94 -11.96 16.70 13.02
C ALA A 94 -11.97 17.12 11.54
N ASP A 95 -13.12 17.01 10.88
CA ASP A 95 -13.35 17.58 9.55
C ASP A 95 -13.70 19.07 9.63
N GLU A 96 -14.05 19.68 8.48
CA GLU A 96 -14.38 21.11 8.39
C GLU A 96 -15.66 21.50 9.16
N GLU A 97 -16.47 20.52 9.59
CA GLU A 97 -17.70 20.69 10.35
C GLU A 97 -17.51 20.31 11.84
N ASP A 98 -16.25 20.22 12.30
CA ASP A 98 -15.85 19.78 13.64
C ASP A 98 -16.31 18.35 13.99
N VAL A 99 -16.65 17.53 12.98
CA VAL A 99 -17.02 16.12 13.19
C VAL A 99 -15.76 15.27 13.23
N VAL A 100 -15.60 14.47 14.29
CA VAL A 100 -14.48 13.53 14.39
C VAL A 100 -14.63 12.41 13.34
N ARG A 101 -13.62 12.31 12.48
CA ARG A 101 -13.51 11.31 11.40
C ARG A 101 -12.24 10.48 11.59
N LEU A 102 -12.22 9.30 10.99
CA LEU A 102 -10.98 8.55 10.84
C LEU A 102 -10.08 9.24 9.83
N THR A 103 -8.78 9.24 10.10
CA THR A 103 -7.77 9.56 9.09
C THR A 103 -7.60 8.38 8.14
N LEU A 104 -6.96 8.61 6.99
CA LEU A 104 -6.66 7.54 6.05
C LEU A 104 -5.85 6.40 6.70
N ALA A 105 -4.84 6.72 7.51
CA ALA A 105 -4.10 5.70 8.25
C ALA A 105 -5.00 4.95 9.24
N GLY A 106 -5.91 5.66 9.92
CA GLY A 106 -6.92 5.04 10.78
C GLY A 106 -7.80 4.05 10.03
N VAL A 107 -8.31 4.42 8.85
CA VAL A 107 -9.08 3.52 7.99
C VAL A 107 -8.26 2.29 7.60
N LEU A 108 -7.04 2.48 7.10
CA LEU A 108 -6.25 1.40 6.50
C LEU A 108 -5.65 0.41 7.51
N LEU A 109 -5.46 0.81 8.77
CA LEU A 109 -4.76 0.00 9.78
C LEU A 109 -5.63 -0.37 10.98
N CYS A 110 -6.76 0.32 11.18
CA CYS A 110 -7.58 0.19 12.38
C CYS A 110 -9.03 -0.19 12.07
N THR A 111 -9.35 -0.58 10.83
CA THR A 111 -10.67 -1.09 10.46
C THR A 111 -10.52 -2.45 9.79
N GLN A 112 -11.49 -3.35 10.02
CA GLN A 112 -11.48 -4.70 9.43
C GLN A 112 -11.71 -4.69 7.92
N GLN A 113 -12.45 -3.70 7.41
CA GLN A 113 -12.79 -3.59 5.99
C GLN A 113 -12.52 -2.18 5.46
N PRO A 114 -11.24 -1.77 5.31
CA PRO A 114 -10.89 -0.44 4.80
C PRO A 114 -11.51 -0.14 3.43
N GLN A 115 -11.79 -1.18 2.65
CA GLN A 115 -12.32 -1.11 1.28
C GLN A 115 -13.72 -0.51 1.21
N GLN A 116 -14.47 -0.44 2.33
CA GLN A 116 -15.74 0.29 2.40
C GLN A 116 -15.60 1.78 2.05
N TRP A 117 -14.46 2.38 2.43
CA TRP A 117 -14.14 3.78 2.11
C TRP A 117 -13.03 3.93 1.06
N MET A 118 -12.17 2.92 0.94
CA MET A 118 -11.02 2.89 0.03
C MET A 118 -11.05 1.66 -0.90
N PRO A 119 -11.97 1.58 -1.88
CA PRO A 119 -12.25 0.35 -2.65
C PRO A 119 -11.07 -0.26 -3.43
N HIS A 120 -10.01 0.53 -3.66
CA HIS A 120 -8.83 0.10 -4.42
C HIS A 120 -7.57 -0.02 -3.53
N ALA A 121 -7.71 0.13 -2.21
CA ALA A 121 -6.62 -0.06 -1.25
C ALA A 121 -6.49 -1.55 -0.88
N TYR A 122 -6.07 -2.34 -1.85
CA TYR A 122 -5.84 -3.78 -1.69
C TYR A 122 -4.66 -4.26 -2.56
N ILE A 123 -4.18 -5.47 -2.31
CA ILE A 123 -3.17 -6.15 -3.15
C ILE A 123 -3.88 -7.16 -4.05
N GLN A 124 -3.77 -7.00 -5.36
CA GLN A 124 -4.17 -8.02 -6.31
C GLN A 124 -3.00 -8.96 -6.57
N ALA A 125 -3.12 -10.22 -6.16
CA ALA A 125 -2.13 -11.25 -6.37
C ALA A 125 -2.55 -12.21 -7.47
N VAL A 126 -1.66 -12.48 -8.43
CA VAL A 126 -1.91 -13.42 -9.54
C VAL A 126 -0.67 -14.27 -9.79
N SER A 127 -0.86 -15.58 -9.91
CA SER A 127 0.19 -16.55 -10.25
C SER A 127 -0.05 -17.08 -11.66
N TYR A 128 1.02 -17.15 -12.46
CA TYR A 128 1.01 -17.66 -13.82
C TYR A 128 1.95 -18.86 -13.93
N ALA A 129 1.55 -19.90 -14.66
CA ALA A 129 2.37 -21.09 -14.91
C ALA A 129 3.61 -20.81 -15.79
N GLY A 130 3.58 -19.73 -16.58
CA GLY A 130 4.62 -19.36 -17.54
C GLY A 130 5.27 -18.01 -17.24
N GLU A 131 5.89 -17.42 -18.26
CA GLU A 131 6.63 -16.13 -18.18
C GLU A 131 5.80 -14.94 -18.69
N ARG A 132 4.59 -15.20 -19.19
CA ARG A 132 3.71 -14.23 -19.85
C ARG A 132 2.41 -14.05 -19.08
N THR A 133 1.90 -12.83 -19.11
CA THR A 133 0.58 -12.48 -18.62
C THR A 133 -0.47 -13.00 -19.60
N ASP A 134 -0.98 -14.20 -19.35
CA ASP A 134 -2.01 -14.82 -20.16
C ASP A 134 -2.99 -15.53 -19.22
N VAL A 135 -4.26 -15.17 -19.32
CA VAL A 135 -5.35 -15.66 -18.46
C VAL A 135 -5.47 -17.19 -18.56
N ASN A 136 -5.13 -17.78 -19.71
CA ASN A 136 -5.15 -19.23 -19.88
C ASN A 136 -4.07 -19.95 -19.06
N TYR A 137 -3.04 -19.24 -18.63
CA TYR A 137 -1.95 -19.76 -17.80
C TYR A 137 -2.03 -19.26 -16.35
N GLN A 138 -3.11 -18.58 -15.97
CA GLN A 138 -3.36 -18.18 -14.59
C GLN A 138 -3.65 -19.41 -13.72
N THR A 139 -2.83 -19.64 -12.70
CA THR A 139 -2.94 -20.81 -11.81
C THR A 139 -3.64 -20.47 -10.49
N ASP A 140 -3.51 -19.24 -10.02
CA ASP A 140 -4.13 -18.73 -8.80
C ASP A 140 -4.32 -17.22 -8.91
N ALA A 141 -5.38 -16.68 -8.33
CA ALA A 141 -5.59 -15.25 -8.21
C ALA A 141 -6.43 -14.89 -6.99
N ARG A 142 -6.07 -13.80 -6.33
CA ARG A 142 -6.75 -13.32 -5.13
C ARG A 142 -6.65 -11.80 -5.04
N ASP A 143 -7.79 -11.16 -4.79
CA ASP A 143 -7.81 -9.79 -4.29
C ASP A 143 -7.73 -9.86 -2.75
N ILE A 144 -6.63 -9.33 -2.21
CA ILE A 144 -6.25 -9.42 -0.80
C ILE A 144 -6.61 -8.09 -0.13
N GLU A 145 -7.76 -8.10 0.51
CA GLU A 145 -8.38 -6.97 1.23
C GLU A 145 -8.09 -7.03 2.75
N GLY A 146 -8.74 -6.16 3.54
CA GLY A 146 -8.50 -6.04 4.98
C GLY A 146 -7.48 -4.96 5.36
N PRO A 147 -7.08 -4.85 6.64
CA PRO A 147 -6.07 -3.91 7.10
C PRO A 147 -4.69 -4.22 6.50
N LEU A 148 -3.82 -3.21 6.40
CA LEU A 148 -2.56 -3.34 5.63
C LEU A 148 -1.63 -4.46 6.10
N ASP A 149 -1.59 -4.73 7.40
CA ASP A 149 -0.78 -5.81 7.96
C ASP A 149 -1.30 -7.20 7.57
N GLU A 150 -2.61 -7.40 7.55
CA GLU A 150 -3.23 -8.61 7.03
C GLU A 150 -2.98 -8.76 5.53
N GLN A 151 -3.08 -7.67 4.77
CA GLN A 151 -2.75 -7.70 3.34
C GLN A 151 -1.32 -8.17 3.09
N VAL A 152 -0.35 -7.71 3.87
CA VAL A 152 1.05 -8.15 3.78
C VAL A 152 1.17 -9.63 4.15
N ALA A 153 0.56 -10.07 5.25
CA ALA A 153 0.63 -11.45 5.71
C ALA A 153 0.01 -12.43 4.71
N GLU A 154 -1.18 -12.11 4.20
CA GLU A 154 -1.90 -12.93 3.23
C GLU A 154 -1.23 -12.92 1.85
N ALA A 155 -0.63 -11.80 1.42
CA ALA A 155 0.15 -11.74 0.19
C ALA A 155 1.42 -12.60 0.29
N LEU A 156 2.10 -12.58 1.44
CA LEU A 156 3.23 -13.48 1.69
C LEU A 156 2.78 -14.94 1.70
N HIS A 157 1.63 -15.25 2.30
CA HIS A 157 1.05 -16.60 2.26
C HIS A 157 0.72 -17.04 0.83
N PHE A 158 0.14 -16.15 0.01
CA PHE A 158 -0.11 -16.39 -1.41
C PHE A 158 1.19 -16.74 -2.15
N VAL A 159 2.28 -15.99 -1.90
CA VAL A 159 3.60 -16.29 -2.49
C VAL A 159 4.10 -17.64 -2.02
N ARG A 160 4.06 -17.94 -0.72
CA ARG A 160 4.53 -19.22 -0.18
C ARG A 160 3.79 -20.42 -0.78
N ARG A 161 2.48 -20.28 -0.99
CA ARG A 161 1.64 -21.32 -1.58
C ARG A 161 1.94 -21.56 -3.05
N ASN A 162 2.24 -20.51 -3.80
CA ASN A 162 2.42 -20.55 -5.24
C ASN A 162 3.89 -20.67 -5.69
N MET A 163 4.85 -20.43 -4.80
CA MET A 163 6.27 -20.55 -5.13
C MET A 163 6.71 -22.01 -5.25
N LEU A 164 7.62 -22.27 -6.18
CA LEU A 164 8.27 -23.57 -6.28
C LEU A 164 9.32 -23.72 -5.17
N VAL A 165 9.32 -24.85 -4.47
CA VAL A 165 10.40 -25.21 -3.55
C VAL A 165 11.09 -26.45 -4.11
N ARG A 166 12.34 -26.28 -4.53
CA ARG A 166 13.18 -27.38 -5.04
C ARG A 166 14.03 -27.89 -3.88
N ALA A 167 14.54 -29.11 -4.00
CA ALA A 167 15.42 -29.68 -2.98
C ALA A 167 16.64 -30.29 -3.66
N THR A 168 17.83 -29.87 -3.23
CA THR A 168 19.08 -30.45 -3.69
C THR A 168 19.62 -31.40 -2.62
N LYS A 169 20.20 -32.53 -3.06
CA LYS A 169 20.74 -33.57 -2.18
C LYS A 169 22.24 -33.75 -2.43
N VAL A 170 23.05 -32.83 -1.90
CA VAL A 170 24.52 -32.93 -1.99
C VAL A 170 25.07 -33.80 -0.84
N THR A 171 24.56 -33.60 0.38
CA THR A 171 24.92 -34.38 1.58
C THR A 171 23.76 -34.45 2.59
N ALA A 172 22.99 -33.37 2.71
CA ALA A 172 21.69 -33.31 3.36
C ALA A 172 20.68 -32.66 2.40
N ARG A 173 19.38 -32.85 2.64
CA ARG A 173 18.33 -32.14 1.89
C ARG A 173 18.40 -30.66 2.23
N VAL A 174 18.64 -29.82 1.23
CA VAL A 174 18.56 -28.37 1.33
C VAL A 174 17.44 -27.92 0.40
N ASP A 175 16.39 -27.34 0.98
CA ASP A 175 15.29 -26.74 0.23
C ASP A 175 15.74 -25.38 -0.32
N GLN A 176 15.51 -25.16 -1.61
CA GLN A 176 15.81 -23.95 -2.35
C GLN A 176 14.49 -23.36 -2.87
N PRO A 177 13.93 -22.35 -2.20
CA PRO A 177 12.71 -21.70 -2.64
C PRO A 177 12.96 -20.86 -3.89
N GLN A 178 11.92 -20.67 -4.70
CA GLN A 178 11.96 -19.83 -5.91
C GLN A 178 12.32 -18.38 -5.59
N PHE A 179 11.84 -17.86 -4.46
CA PHE A 179 12.07 -16.49 -3.99
C PHE A 179 12.43 -16.50 -2.50
N SER A 180 13.23 -15.53 -2.05
CA SER A 180 13.49 -15.36 -0.62
C SER A 180 12.24 -14.78 0.04
N GLU A 181 11.70 -15.47 1.04
CA GLU A 181 10.54 -14.98 1.79
C GLU A 181 10.81 -13.64 2.47
N ARG A 182 12.05 -13.41 2.92
CA ARG A 182 12.47 -12.14 3.52
C ARG A 182 12.46 -11.03 2.49
N ALA A 183 13.01 -11.27 1.29
CA ALA A 183 12.96 -10.28 0.20
C ALA A 183 11.52 -9.93 -0.20
N VAL A 184 10.66 -10.95 -0.33
CA VAL A 184 9.24 -10.75 -0.69
C VAL A 184 8.51 -9.97 0.40
N PHE A 185 8.74 -10.31 1.68
CA PHE A 185 8.14 -9.59 2.79
C PHE A 185 8.52 -8.11 2.81
N GLU A 186 9.81 -7.77 2.68
CA GLU A 186 10.26 -6.37 2.60
C GLU A 186 9.63 -5.64 1.41
N ALA A 187 9.54 -6.31 0.26
CA ALA A 187 8.91 -5.74 -0.92
C ALA A 187 7.43 -5.42 -0.71
N LEU A 188 6.68 -6.33 -0.06
CA LEU A 188 5.26 -6.16 0.25
C LEU A 188 5.02 -5.04 1.27
N VAL A 189 5.80 -5.01 2.35
CA VAL A 189 5.71 -3.93 3.35
C VAL A 189 6.01 -2.57 2.70
N ASN A 190 7.07 -2.49 1.89
CA ASN A 190 7.40 -1.26 1.17
C ASN A 190 6.29 -0.85 0.20
N ALA A 191 5.66 -1.81 -0.50
CA ALA A 191 4.57 -1.51 -1.41
C ALA A 191 3.38 -0.88 -0.68
N VAL A 192 2.92 -1.44 0.44
CA VAL A 192 1.79 -0.85 1.19
C VAL A 192 2.17 0.45 1.89
N ALA A 193 3.41 0.57 2.38
CA ALA A 193 3.89 1.76 3.09
C ALA A 193 4.07 2.97 2.16
N HIS A 194 4.53 2.74 0.93
CA HIS A 194 4.91 3.81 0.00
C HIS A 194 3.93 4.03 -1.15
N ARG A 195 2.85 3.24 -1.23
CA ARG A 195 1.75 3.45 -2.19
C ARG A 195 1.22 4.87 -2.12
N ASP A 196 0.96 5.46 -3.29
CA ASP A 196 0.22 6.70 -3.40
C ASP A 196 -1.28 6.44 -3.23
N TYR A 197 -1.77 6.56 -2.00
CA TYR A 197 -3.18 6.36 -1.70
C TYR A 197 -4.10 7.44 -2.26
N SER A 198 -3.56 8.54 -2.81
CA SER A 198 -4.33 9.56 -3.53
C SER A 198 -4.72 9.13 -4.95
N MET A 199 -4.11 8.07 -5.48
CA MET A 199 -4.44 7.51 -6.79
C MET A 199 -5.62 6.55 -6.69
N GLY A 200 -6.84 7.10 -6.67
CA GLY A 200 -8.07 6.31 -6.76
C GLY A 200 -8.12 5.47 -8.05
N GLY A 201 -8.63 4.23 -7.95
CA GLY A 201 -8.76 3.31 -9.09
C GLY A 201 -7.57 2.37 -9.30
N SER A 202 -6.41 2.68 -8.72
CA SER A 202 -5.21 1.85 -8.82
C SER A 202 -5.04 0.95 -7.59
N ARG A 203 -4.41 -0.20 -7.75
CA ARG A 203 -4.15 -1.19 -6.67
C ARG A 203 -2.71 -1.66 -6.74
N VAL A 204 -2.18 -2.22 -5.65
CA VAL A 204 -0.89 -2.91 -5.74
C VAL A 204 -1.11 -4.20 -6.53
N ARG A 205 -0.25 -4.50 -7.50
CA ARG A 205 -0.34 -5.74 -8.28
C ARG A 205 0.89 -6.59 -8.02
N LEU A 206 0.67 -7.79 -7.52
CA LEU A 206 1.68 -8.81 -7.28
C LEU A 206 1.49 -9.92 -8.32
N HIS A 207 2.42 -10.04 -9.26
CA HIS A 207 2.40 -11.08 -10.27
C HIS A 207 3.54 -12.05 -10.06
N MET A 208 3.25 -13.35 -10.04
CA MET A 208 4.24 -14.42 -9.97
C MET A 208 4.32 -15.15 -11.30
N PHE A 209 5.53 -15.35 -11.78
CA PHE A 209 5.86 -16.10 -13.00
C PHE A 209 6.86 -17.20 -12.67
N GLY A 210 7.11 -18.09 -13.63
CA GLY A 210 8.11 -19.15 -13.46
C GLY A 210 9.54 -18.63 -13.22
N ASP A 211 9.88 -17.47 -13.78
CA ASP A 211 11.22 -16.88 -13.81
C ASP A 211 11.39 -15.65 -12.89
N ARG A 212 10.28 -15.04 -12.42
CA ARG A 212 10.32 -13.81 -11.63
C ARG A 212 9.02 -13.55 -10.87
N LEU A 213 9.11 -12.65 -9.89
CA LEU A 213 8.00 -12.00 -9.21
C LEU A 213 8.05 -10.51 -9.55
N GLU A 214 6.91 -9.95 -9.93
CA GLU A 214 6.77 -8.53 -10.24
C GLU A 214 5.79 -7.88 -9.26
N LEU A 215 6.18 -6.74 -8.70
CA LEU A 215 5.36 -5.95 -7.80
C LEU A 215 5.21 -4.54 -8.35
N TYR A 216 3.96 -4.17 -8.65
CA TYR A 216 3.59 -2.87 -9.19
C TYR A 216 2.93 -2.05 -8.10
N VAL A 217 3.49 -0.88 -7.80
CA VAL A 217 3.07 -0.01 -6.70
C VAL A 217 2.62 1.33 -7.29
N PRO A 218 1.34 1.73 -7.11
CA PRO A 218 0.86 3.02 -7.58
C PRO A 218 1.62 4.19 -6.94
N GLY A 219 2.01 5.15 -7.78
CA GLY A 219 2.71 6.36 -7.38
C GLY A 219 4.15 6.44 -7.90
N ALA A 220 4.55 7.66 -8.25
CA ALA A 220 5.94 7.97 -8.54
C ALA A 220 6.82 7.82 -7.28
N LEU A 221 8.12 7.61 -7.48
CA LEU A 221 9.10 7.70 -6.40
C LEU A 221 9.06 9.09 -5.74
N ALA A 222 9.24 9.12 -4.42
CA ALA A 222 9.28 10.39 -3.69
C ALA A 222 10.47 11.26 -4.14
N ASN A 223 10.24 12.57 -4.29
CA ASN A 223 11.13 13.54 -4.93
C ASN A 223 12.63 13.35 -4.63
N THR A 224 13.45 13.43 -5.69
CA THR A 224 14.93 13.22 -5.76
C THR A 224 15.42 11.78 -5.71
N LEU A 225 14.52 10.80 -5.58
CA LEU A 225 14.87 9.39 -5.70
C LEU A 225 14.73 8.93 -7.16
N SER A 226 15.84 8.44 -7.73
CA SER A 226 15.80 7.52 -8.87
C SER A 226 15.75 6.07 -8.39
N PRO A 227 15.34 5.12 -9.23
CA PRO A 227 15.50 3.68 -8.95
C PRO A 227 16.90 3.32 -8.45
N ASP A 228 17.94 3.93 -9.03
CA ASP A 228 19.34 3.72 -8.65
C ASP A 228 19.66 4.21 -7.23
N SER A 229 18.93 5.20 -6.72
CA SER A 229 19.21 5.81 -5.41
C SER A 229 18.40 5.22 -4.25
N LEU A 230 17.46 4.30 -4.53
CA LEU A 230 16.54 3.73 -3.52
C LEU A 230 17.27 3.00 -2.38
N HIS A 231 18.47 2.52 -2.63
CA HIS A 231 19.30 1.85 -1.63
C HIS A 231 20.16 2.81 -0.79
N LEU A 232 20.18 4.10 -1.14
CA LEU A 232 21.05 5.12 -0.53
C LEU A 232 20.28 6.21 0.23
N ARG A 233 19.00 6.40 -0.09
CA ARG A 233 18.22 7.54 0.39
C ARG A 233 16.80 7.10 0.73
N GLN A 234 16.24 7.72 1.76
CA GLN A 234 14.89 7.46 2.24
C GLN A 234 14.00 8.68 2.04
N ALA A 235 12.80 8.43 1.55
CA ALA A 235 11.75 9.44 1.52
C ALA A 235 10.39 8.75 1.68
N ASN A 236 9.72 9.05 2.79
CA ASN A 236 8.46 8.44 3.15
C ASN A 236 7.31 9.35 2.69
N ARG A 237 6.45 8.85 1.79
CA ARG A 237 5.22 9.54 1.37
C ARG A 237 4.18 9.53 2.50
N ASN A 238 4.06 8.40 3.18
CA ASN A 238 3.08 8.16 4.22
C ASN A 238 3.80 7.97 5.58
N GLU A 239 4.22 9.07 6.20
CA GLU A 239 4.98 9.04 7.47
C GLU A 239 4.21 8.36 8.61
N LEU A 240 2.90 8.61 8.71
CA LEU A 240 2.05 8.02 9.74
C LEU A 240 1.84 6.52 9.48
N ILE A 241 1.55 6.12 8.24
CA ILE A 241 1.41 4.70 7.88
C ILE A 241 2.71 3.94 8.20
N VAL A 242 3.86 4.47 7.78
CA VAL A 242 5.18 3.89 8.10
C VAL A 242 5.39 3.78 9.61
N SER A 243 5.03 4.83 10.37
CA SER A 243 5.18 4.85 11.83
C SER A 243 4.32 3.80 12.53
N LEU A 244 3.09 3.59 12.06
CA LEU A 244 2.15 2.61 12.60
C LEU A 244 2.53 1.19 12.17
N LEU A 245 2.93 0.95 10.92
CA LEU A 245 3.45 -0.35 10.47
C LEU A 245 4.69 -0.78 11.27
N ALA A 246 5.53 0.15 11.71
CA ALA A 246 6.66 -0.13 12.61
C ALA A 246 6.25 -0.55 14.03
N ARG A 247 4.95 -0.56 14.34
CA ARG A 247 4.35 -1.07 15.58
C ARG A 247 3.46 -2.30 15.35
N CYS A 248 3.16 -2.65 14.10
CA CYS A 248 2.45 -3.88 13.77
C CYS A 248 3.40 -5.07 13.85
N PRO A 249 3.00 -6.20 14.46
CA PRO A 249 3.83 -7.40 14.54
C PRO A 249 4.10 -7.97 13.14
N ALA A 250 5.31 -8.48 12.93
CA ALA A 250 5.64 -9.22 11.72
C ALA A 250 5.21 -10.69 11.80
N PRO A 251 4.91 -11.35 10.68
CA PRO A 251 4.76 -12.80 10.64
C PRO A 251 6.00 -13.52 11.20
N ALA A 252 5.78 -14.60 11.94
CA ALA A 252 6.85 -15.39 12.53
C ALA A 252 7.81 -15.98 11.47
N GLY A 253 9.06 -16.18 11.84
CA GLY A 253 10.07 -16.84 11.00
C GLY A 253 10.82 -15.95 10.02
N LEU A 254 10.54 -14.64 9.97
CA LEU A 254 11.19 -13.68 9.04
C LEU A 254 12.40 -12.95 9.65
N GLY A 255 12.75 -13.24 10.90
CA GLY A 255 13.85 -12.56 11.61
C GLY A 255 13.54 -11.11 12.00
N ARG A 256 12.26 -10.72 12.00
CA ARG A 256 11.77 -9.41 12.42
C ARG A 256 10.63 -9.54 13.44
N THR A 257 10.52 -8.53 14.30
CA THR A 257 9.44 -8.41 15.28
C THR A 257 8.27 -7.58 14.76
N HIS A 258 8.54 -6.61 13.88
CA HIS A 258 7.54 -5.68 13.36
C HIS A 258 7.62 -5.57 11.83
N LEU A 259 6.54 -5.10 11.19
CA LEU A 259 6.46 -5.03 9.72
C LEU A 259 7.53 -4.12 9.11
N MET A 260 7.72 -2.93 9.68
CA MET A 260 8.65 -1.93 9.16
C MET A 260 9.78 -1.63 10.14
N ASP A 261 11.02 -1.58 9.65
CA ASP A 261 12.16 -1.06 10.42
C ASP A 261 12.35 0.45 10.16
N ARG A 262 12.53 1.23 11.22
CA ARG A 262 12.75 2.68 11.14
C ARG A 262 14.14 3.04 10.59
N ARG A 263 15.04 2.06 10.46
CA ARG A 263 16.38 2.22 9.87
C ARG A 263 16.36 2.28 8.35
N GLY A 264 15.25 1.85 7.73
CA GLY A 264 15.02 1.79 6.28
C GLY A 264 16.01 0.89 5.53
N ASP A 265 16.31 -0.25 6.15
CA ASP A 265 17.14 -1.32 5.60
C ASP A 265 16.38 -2.22 4.61
N GLY A 266 15.11 -1.93 4.29
CA GLY A 266 14.27 -2.78 3.44
C GLY A 266 14.84 -3.01 2.04
N VAL A 267 15.23 -1.94 1.32
CA VAL A 267 15.83 -2.08 -0.02
C VAL A 267 17.18 -2.81 0.02
N PRO A 268 18.13 -2.49 0.95
CA PRO A 268 19.33 -3.29 1.16
C PRO A 268 19.04 -4.79 1.39
N ILE A 269 18.08 -5.15 2.25
CA ILE A 269 17.73 -6.55 2.53
C ILE A 269 17.22 -7.25 1.27
N ILE A 270 16.32 -6.61 0.49
CA ILE A 270 15.83 -7.20 -0.77
C ILE A 270 17.02 -7.50 -1.70
N ARG A 271 17.96 -6.57 -1.84
CA ARG A 271 19.14 -6.74 -2.69
C ARG A 271 20.03 -7.88 -2.23
N GLU A 272 20.34 -7.92 -0.94
CA GLU A 272 21.18 -8.95 -0.33
C GLU A 272 20.57 -10.34 -0.51
N GLU A 273 19.29 -10.50 -0.14
CA GLU A 273 18.56 -11.76 -0.22
C GLU A 273 18.42 -12.27 -1.68
N CYS A 274 18.13 -11.38 -2.64
CA CYS A 274 18.08 -11.74 -4.06
C CYS A 274 19.46 -12.16 -4.59
N GLN A 275 20.52 -11.44 -4.19
CA GLN A 275 21.88 -11.77 -4.59
C GLN A 275 22.34 -13.11 -4.02
N GLN A 276 22.00 -13.40 -2.76
CA GLN A 276 22.36 -14.66 -2.09
C GLN A 276 21.61 -15.86 -2.67
N LEU A 277 20.30 -15.73 -2.94
CA LEU A 277 19.47 -16.85 -3.38
C LEU A 277 19.54 -17.09 -4.90
N ALA A 278 19.40 -16.03 -5.70
CA ALA A 278 19.28 -16.12 -7.16
C ALA A 278 20.54 -15.69 -7.91
N GLY A 279 21.55 -15.14 -7.20
CA GLY A 279 22.76 -14.60 -7.83
C GLY A 279 22.51 -13.32 -8.64
N ARG A 280 21.29 -12.76 -8.59
CA ARG A 280 20.85 -11.61 -9.39
C ARG A 280 20.17 -10.57 -8.51
N LEU A 281 20.55 -9.32 -8.69
CA LEU A 281 19.93 -8.19 -7.99
C LEU A 281 18.48 -7.94 -8.47
N PRO A 282 17.62 -7.40 -7.60
CA PRO A 282 16.29 -6.95 -7.99
C PRO A 282 16.39 -5.76 -8.95
N GLU A 283 15.40 -5.61 -9.82
CA GLU A 283 15.31 -4.49 -10.77
C GLU A 283 14.16 -3.57 -10.38
N TYR A 284 14.44 -2.27 -10.30
CA TYR A 284 13.44 -1.24 -10.07
C TYR A 284 13.30 -0.40 -11.34
N SER A 285 12.06 -0.16 -11.76
CA SER A 285 11.74 0.67 -12.93
C SER A 285 10.51 1.51 -12.66
N LEU A 286 10.45 2.70 -13.25
CA LEU A 286 9.25 3.53 -13.26
C LEU A 286 8.51 3.32 -14.59
N ILE A 287 7.22 3.02 -14.51
CA ILE A 287 6.33 2.91 -15.65
C ILE A 287 5.51 4.20 -15.72
N ASP A 288 5.57 4.86 -16.89
CA ASP A 288 4.83 6.09 -17.20
C ASP A 288 4.92 7.17 -16.09
N ASP A 289 6.07 7.25 -15.41
CA ASP A 289 6.35 8.14 -14.27
C ASP A 289 5.33 8.09 -13.11
N SER A 290 4.48 7.06 -13.06
CA SER A 290 3.31 7.01 -12.17
C SER A 290 3.13 5.69 -11.44
N GLU A 291 3.94 4.68 -11.75
CA GLU A 291 3.92 3.38 -11.09
C GLU A 291 5.33 2.83 -10.94
N LEU A 292 5.69 2.40 -9.73
CA LEU A 292 6.96 1.72 -9.47
C LEU A 292 6.78 0.21 -9.72
N ARG A 293 7.64 -0.36 -10.56
CA ARG A 293 7.75 -1.81 -10.75
C ARG A 293 9.05 -2.32 -10.14
N LEU A 294 8.92 -3.28 -9.23
CA LEU A 294 9.99 -4.09 -8.69
C LEU A 294 9.93 -5.49 -9.31
N VAL A 295 11.06 -5.99 -9.80
CA VAL A 295 11.24 -7.37 -10.27
C VAL A 295 12.22 -8.09 -9.35
N ILE A 296 11.78 -9.22 -8.78
CA ILE A 296 12.59 -10.17 -8.04
C ILE A 296 12.75 -11.42 -8.91
N TRP A 297 13.97 -11.76 -9.28
CA TRP A 297 14.25 -12.91 -10.14
C TRP A 297 14.20 -14.22 -9.37
N ALA A 298 13.66 -15.26 -10.01
CA ALA A 298 13.60 -16.60 -9.42
C ALA A 298 14.99 -17.22 -9.33
N ALA A 299 15.21 -18.00 -8.26
CA ALA A 299 16.38 -18.84 -8.14
C ALA A 299 16.40 -19.89 -9.26
N GLN A 300 17.45 -19.86 -10.09
CA GLN A 300 17.69 -20.88 -11.11
C GLN A 300 18.24 -22.15 -10.44
N PRO A 301 17.90 -23.35 -10.95
CA PRO A 301 18.57 -24.56 -10.50
C PRO A 301 20.05 -24.51 -10.91
N ASN A 302 20.92 -24.93 -10.01
CA ASN A 302 22.30 -25.30 -10.37
C ASN A 302 22.34 -26.62 -11.16
#